data_AF-A0A2N3IGV4-F1
#
_entry.id   AF-A0A2N3IGV4-F1
#
_cell.length_a   1.000
_cell.length_b   1.000
_cell.length_c   1.000
_cell.angle_alpha   90.00
_cell.angle_beta   90.00
_cell.angle_gamma   90.00
#
_symmetry.space_group_name_H-M   'P 1'
#
loop_
_entity.id
_entity.type
_entity.pdbx_description
1 polymer ?
#
loop_
_entity_poly.entity_id
_entity_poly.type
_entity_poly.pdbx_seq_one_letter_code
_entity_poly.pdbx_strand_id
1 'polypeptide(L)'
;MKKFLFIAIIAFGFVFESHAQTVQYKVITSVESIVPMGIGRSRLIEEKDAIDAEAFTTERTDGKKSDQGDVKRSDAKVSKFAETKLLNFYSIAGINFQNIASNDALTSSKINKLSAEGWELAFVTSGVESDSGKGDGKGIYITRYIFKKVN
;
A
#
# COMPACT_ATOMS: atom_id res chain seq x y z
N MET A 1 47.36 -25.25 26.47
CA MET A 1 46.24 -24.48 27.08
C MET A 1 45.89 -23.24 26.27
N LYS A 2 46.80 -22.30 26.02
CA LYS A 2 46.52 -21.05 25.26
C LYS A 2 45.96 -21.28 23.84
N LYS A 3 46.43 -22.31 23.13
CA LYS A 3 45.95 -22.68 21.78
C LYS A 3 44.50 -23.19 21.78
N PHE A 4 44.10 -23.94 22.80
CA PHE A 4 42.72 -24.42 22.96
C PHE A 4 41.75 -23.29 23.30
N LEU A 5 42.20 -22.30 24.10
CA LEU A 5 41.42 -21.10 24.38
C LEU A 5 41.18 -20.25 23.12
N PHE A 6 42.20 -20.14 22.27
CA PHE A 6 42.10 -19.41 21.00
C PHE A 6 41.12 -20.08 20.02
N ILE A 7 41.16 -21.43 19.94
CA ILE A 7 40.22 -22.21 19.13
C ILE A 7 38.79 -22.09 19.67
N ALA A 8 38.60 -22.08 20.98
CA ALA A 8 37.28 -21.90 21.59
C ALA A 8 36.68 -20.51 21.32
N ILE A 9 37.50 -19.45 21.33
CA ILE A 9 37.07 -18.08 20.99
C ILE A 9 36.67 -17.96 19.52
N ILE A 10 37.44 -18.59 18.62
CA ILE A 10 37.12 -18.63 17.19
C ILE A 10 35.83 -19.42 16.95
N ALA A 11 35.65 -20.58 17.61
CA ALA A 11 34.44 -21.38 17.50
C ALA A 11 33.19 -20.66 18.03
N PHE A 12 33.32 -19.85 19.10
CA PHE A 12 32.22 -19.01 19.60
C PHE A 12 31.90 -17.82 18.67
N GLY A 13 32.87 -17.34 17.89
CA GLY A 13 32.67 -16.24 16.94
C GLY A 13 31.89 -16.60 15.68
N PHE A 14 31.65 -17.90 15.42
CA PHE A 14 30.94 -18.38 14.23
C PHE A 14 29.46 -18.73 14.45
N VAL A 15 28.93 -18.51 15.67
CA VAL A 15 27.50 -18.75 15.95
C VAL A 15 26.68 -17.50 15.62
N PHE A 16 26.78 -17.02 14.38
CA PHE A 16 25.79 -16.09 13.84
C PHE A 16 24.78 -16.92 13.07
N GLU A 17 23.67 -17.26 13.72
CA GLU A 17 22.52 -17.81 13.01
C GLU A 17 22.04 -16.78 11.99
N SER A 18 22.16 -17.12 10.71
CA SER A 18 21.50 -16.39 9.64
C SER A 18 20.00 -16.66 9.73
N HIS A 19 19.27 -15.85 10.50
CA HIS A 19 17.82 -15.86 10.39
C HIS A 19 17.45 -15.37 8.99
N ALA A 20 16.66 -16.15 8.25
CA ALA A 20 16.10 -15.72 6.98
C ALA A 20 15.20 -14.50 7.25
N GLN A 21 15.63 -13.33 6.79
CA GLN A 21 14.86 -12.09 6.92
C GLN A 21 13.53 -12.24 6.19
N THR A 22 12.43 -12.17 6.93
CA THR A 22 11.11 -12.19 6.33
C THR A 22 10.69 -10.76 6.02
N VAL A 23 10.42 -10.46 4.75
CA VAL A 23 9.99 -9.14 4.32
C VAL A 23 8.47 -9.10 4.24
N GLN A 24 7.87 -8.18 4.99
CA GLN A 24 6.44 -7.89 4.90
C GLN A 24 6.21 -6.66 4.03
N TYR A 25 5.12 -6.66 3.26
CA TYR A 25 4.71 -5.54 2.44
C TYR A 25 3.38 -4.96 2.91
N LYS A 26 3.22 -3.65 2.73
CA LYS A 26 1.98 -2.92 2.98
C LYS A 26 1.75 -1.91 1.86
N VAL A 27 0.50 -1.72 1.47
CA VAL A 27 0.10 -0.72 0.49
C VAL A 27 -0.74 0.36 1.17
N ILE A 28 -0.35 1.62 0.99
CA ILE A 28 -1.16 2.79 1.29
C ILE A 28 -1.60 3.40 -0.03
N THR A 29 -2.88 3.76 -0.15
CA THR A 29 -3.42 4.32 -1.40
C THR A 29 -4.00 5.70 -1.16
N SER A 30 -3.56 6.71 -1.92
CA SER A 30 -4.32 7.95 -2.06
C SER A 30 -5.22 7.86 -3.29
N VAL A 31 -6.46 8.34 -3.15
CA VAL A 31 -7.40 8.59 -4.23
C VAL A 31 -7.77 10.05 -4.14
N GLU A 32 -7.47 10.83 -5.17
CA GLU A 32 -7.71 12.26 -5.21
C GLU A 32 -8.61 12.60 -6.39
N SER A 33 -9.74 13.21 -6.08
CA SER A 33 -10.75 13.53 -7.08
C SER A 33 -10.40 14.80 -7.82
N ILE A 34 -10.46 14.71 -9.15
CA ILE A 34 -10.40 15.88 -10.05
C ILE A 34 -11.78 16.26 -10.62
N VAL A 35 -12.85 15.64 -10.12
CA VAL A 35 -14.23 15.99 -10.47
C VAL A 35 -14.46 17.52 -10.29
N PRO A 36 -14.95 18.21 -11.33
CA PRO A 36 -15.27 19.63 -11.27
C PRO A 36 -16.23 19.98 -10.13
N MET A 37 -16.23 21.26 -9.72
CA MET A 37 -17.06 21.77 -8.61
C MET A 37 -16.70 21.23 -7.21
N GLY A 38 -15.70 20.35 -7.09
CA GLY A 38 -15.22 19.86 -5.80
C GLY A 38 -16.18 18.91 -5.08
N ILE A 39 -17.05 18.21 -5.83
CA ILE A 39 -18.03 17.24 -5.29
C ILE A 39 -17.39 15.87 -5.01
N GLY A 40 -16.11 15.72 -5.35
CA GLY A 40 -15.31 14.51 -5.15
C GLY A 40 -15.15 14.03 -3.72
N ARG A 41 -14.66 12.78 -3.57
CA ARG A 41 -14.30 12.17 -2.28
C ARG A 41 -12.84 11.74 -2.29
N SER A 42 -11.92 12.68 -2.06
CA SER A 42 -10.50 12.33 -1.91
C SER A 42 -10.21 11.65 -0.56
N ARG A 43 -9.45 10.56 -0.55
CA ARG A 43 -9.10 9.76 0.64
C ARG A 43 -7.70 9.19 0.55
N LEU A 44 -7.03 9.09 1.70
CA LEU A 44 -5.90 8.18 1.91
C LEU A 44 -6.43 6.94 2.64
N ILE A 45 -6.16 5.76 2.10
CA ILE A 45 -6.69 4.48 2.56
C ILE A 45 -5.55 3.62 3.06
N GLU A 46 -5.73 3.07 4.27
CA GLU A 46 -4.86 2.05 4.85
C GLU A 46 -5.68 0.84 5.27
N GLU A 47 -5.32 -0.31 4.72
CA GLU A 47 -5.83 -1.64 5.07
C GLU A 47 -5.36 -2.06 6.49
N LYS A 48 -6.21 -2.74 7.29
CA LYS A 48 -5.91 -3.21 8.67
C LYS A 48 -6.20 -4.69 8.95
N ASP A 49 -6.90 -5.40 8.09
CA ASP A 49 -7.15 -6.84 8.13
C ASP A 49 -6.17 -7.63 7.22
N ALA A 50 -5.56 -8.69 7.76
CA ALA A 50 -4.84 -9.62 6.90
C ALA A 50 -5.83 -10.43 6.04
N ILE A 51 -5.75 -10.27 4.72
CA ILE A 51 -6.40 -11.16 3.74
C ILE A 51 -5.32 -12.00 3.04
N ASP A 52 -5.54 -13.30 2.99
CA ASP A 52 -4.71 -14.24 2.25
C ASP A 52 -5.20 -14.32 0.79
N ALA A 53 -4.32 -14.02 -0.16
CA ALA A 53 -4.64 -14.10 -1.58
C ALA A 53 -4.88 -15.54 -2.06
N GLU A 54 -4.29 -16.54 -1.39
CA GLU A 54 -4.46 -17.96 -1.76
C GLU A 54 -5.92 -18.39 -1.60
N ALA A 55 -6.61 -17.90 -0.56
CA ALA A 55 -8.03 -18.17 -0.33
C ALA A 55 -8.96 -17.69 -1.46
N PHE A 56 -8.47 -16.81 -2.35
CA PHE A 56 -9.22 -16.27 -3.48
C PHE A 56 -8.63 -16.65 -4.85
N THR A 57 -7.58 -17.48 -4.85
CA THR A 57 -6.89 -17.95 -6.05
C THR A 57 -7.32 -19.37 -6.35
N THR A 58 -7.73 -19.64 -7.60
CA THR A 58 -7.96 -21.02 -8.07
C THR A 58 -6.96 -21.38 -9.14
N GLU A 59 -6.40 -22.58 -9.05
CA GLU A 59 -5.50 -23.11 -10.06
C GLU A 59 -6.27 -23.96 -11.08
N ARG A 60 -5.79 -23.96 -12.32
CA ARG A 60 -6.29 -24.86 -13.37
C ARG A 60 -5.16 -25.80 -13.76
N THR A 61 -5.30 -27.08 -13.47
CA THR A 61 -4.27 -28.07 -13.79
C THR A 61 -4.35 -28.57 -15.24
N ASP A 62 -5.54 -28.51 -15.86
CA ASP A 62 -5.78 -28.94 -17.25
C ASP A 62 -6.27 -27.82 -18.18
N GLY A 63 -6.36 -26.59 -17.66
CA GLY A 63 -6.84 -25.39 -18.35
C GLY A 63 -8.36 -25.35 -18.61
N LYS A 64 -9.11 -26.40 -18.27
CA LYS A 64 -10.53 -26.55 -18.65
C LYS A 64 -11.50 -26.35 -17.49
N LYS A 65 -11.13 -26.73 -16.26
CA LYS A 65 -11.98 -26.59 -15.07
C LYS A 65 -11.33 -25.72 -14.00
N SER A 66 -12.17 -25.07 -13.18
CA SER A 66 -11.76 -24.11 -12.16
C SER A 66 -12.91 -23.88 -11.19
N ASP A 67 -12.58 -23.80 -9.91
CA ASP A 67 -13.54 -23.55 -8.83
C ASP A 67 -13.76 -22.04 -8.62
N GLN A 68 -13.33 -21.19 -9.56
CA GLN A 68 -13.47 -19.73 -9.45
C GLN A 68 -14.93 -19.28 -9.29
N GLY A 69 -15.90 -20.09 -9.73
CA GLY A 69 -17.32 -19.84 -9.54
C GLY A 69 -17.77 -19.94 -8.08
N ASP A 70 -17.06 -20.71 -7.26
CA ASP A 70 -17.37 -20.93 -5.84
C ASP A 70 -16.71 -19.86 -4.94
N VAL A 71 -15.70 -19.16 -5.47
CA VAL A 71 -15.02 -18.05 -4.78
C VAL A 71 -15.85 -16.77 -4.88
N LYS A 72 -16.47 -16.37 -3.76
CA LYS A 72 -17.31 -15.17 -3.70
C LYS A 72 -16.46 -13.90 -3.58
N ARG A 73 -16.65 -12.98 -4.53
CA ARG A 73 -16.02 -11.63 -4.48
C ARG A 73 -16.36 -10.83 -3.22
N SER A 74 -17.51 -11.09 -2.60
CA SER A 74 -17.91 -10.41 -1.35
C SER A 74 -16.96 -10.71 -0.20
N ASP A 75 -16.36 -11.89 -0.20
CA ASP A 75 -15.59 -12.40 0.93
C ASP A 75 -14.16 -11.81 0.90
N ALA A 76 -13.73 -11.29 -0.25
CA ALA A 76 -12.49 -10.52 -0.42
C ALA A 76 -12.60 -9.07 0.11
N LYS A 77 -13.77 -8.63 0.58
CA LYS A 77 -13.93 -7.27 1.11
C LYS A 77 -13.32 -7.15 2.50
N VAL A 78 -12.30 -6.30 2.62
CA VAL A 78 -11.76 -5.85 3.91
C VAL A 78 -12.78 -4.98 4.65
N SER A 79 -13.01 -5.27 5.93
CA SER A 79 -13.97 -4.51 6.75
C SER A 79 -13.26 -3.50 7.68
N LYS A 80 -12.01 -3.76 8.06
CA LYS A 80 -11.21 -2.84 8.88
C LYS A 80 -10.18 -2.16 7.99
N PHE A 81 -10.43 -0.89 7.74
CA PHE A 81 -9.46 0.00 7.10
C PHE A 81 -9.60 1.40 7.71
N ALA A 82 -8.52 2.17 7.63
CA ALA A 82 -8.50 3.56 8.04
C ALA A 82 -8.63 4.46 6.81
N GLU A 83 -9.46 5.50 6.92
CA GLU A 83 -9.58 6.56 5.93
C GLU A 83 -9.11 7.89 6.52
N THR A 84 -8.09 8.50 5.92
CA THR A 84 -7.78 9.91 6.14
C THR A 84 -8.45 10.74 5.07
N LYS A 85 -9.21 11.76 5.46
CA LYS A 85 -9.84 12.69 4.52
C LYS A 85 -8.75 13.52 3.84
N LEU A 86 -8.81 13.59 2.52
CA LEU A 86 -8.05 14.52 1.70
C LEU A 86 -9.01 15.56 1.09
N LEU A 87 -8.47 16.68 0.64
CA LEU A 87 -9.19 17.74 -0.03
C LEU A 87 -9.25 17.47 -1.53
N ASN A 88 -10.29 17.96 -2.21
CA ASN A 88 -10.44 17.81 -3.66
C ASN A 88 -9.50 18.79 -4.38
N PHE A 89 -8.92 18.37 -5.51
CA PHE A 89 -8.03 19.25 -6.28
C PHE A 89 -8.80 20.36 -6.98
N TYR A 90 -10.05 20.13 -7.38
CA TYR A 90 -10.85 21.09 -8.12
C TYR A 90 -11.95 21.71 -7.25
N SER A 91 -12.27 22.96 -7.58
CA SER A 91 -13.41 23.73 -7.09
C SER A 91 -14.15 24.34 -8.29
N ILE A 92 -15.15 25.18 -8.04
CA ILE A 92 -15.83 25.94 -9.10
C ILE A 92 -14.85 26.90 -9.81
N ALA A 93 -13.82 27.36 -9.11
CA ALA A 93 -12.83 28.32 -9.59
C ALA A 93 -11.63 27.66 -10.30
N GLY A 94 -11.63 26.33 -10.42
CA GLY A 94 -10.51 25.55 -10.96
C GLY A 94 -9.67 24.86 -9.88
N ILE A 95 -8.39 24.63 -10.18
CA ILE A 95 -7.45 23.90 -9.32
C ILE A 95 -7.19 24.70 -8.03
N ASN A 96 -7.28 24.02 -6.90
CA ASN A 96 -6.98 24.56 -5.58
C ASN A 96 -5.61 24.07 -5.10
N PHE A 97 -4.58 24.88 -5.29
CA PHE A 97 -3.21 24.55 -4.88
C PHE A 97 -3.00 24.45 -3.37
N GLN A 98 -3.81 25.15 -2.57
CA GLN A 98 -3.76 25.03 -1.11
C GLN A 98 -4.26 23.65 -0.65
N ASN A 99 -5.28 23.11 -1.34
CA ASN A 99 -5.76 21.76 -1.11
C ASN A 99 -4.66 20.73 -1.43
N ILE A 100 -3.93 20.92 -2.54
CA ILE A 100 -2.79 20.07 -2.90
C ILE A 100 -1.73 20.10 -1.80
N ALA A 101 -1.27 21.29 -1.40
CA ALA A 101 -0.27 21.43 -0.34
C ALA A 101 -0.73 20.82 1.01
N SER A 102 -2.02 20.93 1.31
CA SER A 102 -2.61 20.31 2.51
C SER A 102 -2.62 18.78 2.42
N ASN A 103 -2.92 18.22 1.26
CA ASN A 103 -2.87 16.79 1.00
C ASN A 103 -1.43 16.25 1.07
N ASP A 104 -0.46 17.00 0.56
CA ASP A 104 0.98 16.67 0.65
C ASP A 104 1.44 16.60 2.12
N ALA A 105 0.99 17.54 2.96
CA ALA A 105 1.28 17.54 4.39
C ALA A 105 0.67 16.32 5.10
N LEU A 106 -0.59 15.97 4.78
CA LEU A 106 -1.27 14.80 5.32
C LEU A 106 -0.59 13.48 4.90
N THR A 107 -0.22 13.39 3.62
CA THR A 107 0.51 12.24 3.07
C THR A 107 1.88 12.10 3.71
N SER A 108 2.64 13.19 3.81
CA SER A 108 3.94 13.22 4.50
C SER A 108 3.83 12.78 5.96
N SER A 109 2.81 13.26 6.67
CA SER A 109 2.53 12.84 8.05
C SER A 109 2.30 11.32 8.14
N LYS A 110 1.56 10.74 7.19
CA LYS A 110 1.34 9.29 7.14
C LYS A 110 2.61 8.50 6.85
N ILE A 111 3.41 8.94 5.86
CA ILE A 111 4.68 8.30 5.51
C ILE A 111 5.64 8.34 6.72
N ASN A 112 5.77 9.49 7.37
CA ASN A 112 6.61 9.65 8.56
C ASN A 112 6.16 8.75 9.72
N LYS A 113 4.84 8.62 9.94
CA LYS A 113 4.31 7.69 10.93
C LYS A 113 4.72 6.24 10.64
N LEU A 114 4.55 5.79 9.39
CA LEU A 114 4.94 4.44 8.99
C LEU A 114 6.45 4.21 9.10
N SER A 115 7.25 5.22 8.73
CA SER A 115 8.71 5.21 8.91
C SER A 115 9.09 5.03 10.39
N ALA A 116 8.45 5.77 11.30
CA ALA A 116 8.66 5.61 12.74
C ALA A 116 8.21 4.23 13.27
N GLU A 117 7.23 3.60 12.64
CA GLU A 117 6.80 2.22 12.90
C GLU A 117 7.74 1.16 12.28
N GLY A 118 8.82 1.58 11.62
CA GLY A 118 9.84 0.71 11.02
C GLY A 118 9.54 0.27 9.58
N TRP A 119 8.58 0.90 8.91
CA TRP A 119 8.29 0.64 7.49
C TRP A 119 9.14 1.53 6.59
N GLU A 120 9.80 0.93 5.60
CA GLU A 120 10.55 1.64 4.56
C GLU A 120 9.65 1.84 3.33
N LEU A 121 9.57 3.07 2.81
CA LEU A 121 8.91 3.32 1.53
C LEU A 121 9.76 2.74 0.40
N ALA A 122 9.29 1.66 -0.22
CA ALA A 122 10.04 0.92 -1.22
C ALA A 122 9.72 1.38 -2.65
N PHE A 123 8.42 1.61 -2.94
CA PHE A 123 7.97 1.99 -4.28
C PHE A 123 6.80 2.97 -4.21
N VAL A 124 6.70 3.82 -5.22
CA VAL A 124 5.55 4.70 -5.44
C VAL A 124 5.11 4.54 -6.90
N THR A 125 3.82 4.33 -7.11
CA THR A 125 3.24 4.27 -8.46
C THR A 125 1.95 5.07 -8.49
N SER A 126 1.77 5.88 -9.52
CA SER A 126 0.58 6.69 -9.74
C SER A 126 -0.11 6.29 -11.04
N GLY A 127 -1.44 6.31 -11.02
CA GLY A 127 -2.30 6.18 -12.19
C GLY A 127 -3.31 7.31 -12.25
N VAL A 128 -3.79 7.61 -13.46
CA VAL A 128 -4.81 8.62 -13.69
C VAL A 128 -5.91 8.04 -14.56
N GLU A 129 -7.14 8.15 -14.10
CA GLU A 129 -8.31 8.06 -14.96
C GLU A 129 -8.67 9.49 -15.36
N SER A 130 -8.44 9.83 -16.63
CA SER A 130 -8.74 11.15 -17.16
C SER A 130 -10.11 11.15 -17.80
N ASP A 131 -10.86 12.23 -17.56
CA ASP A 131 -12.06 12.57 -18.30
C ASP A 131 -11.76 12.55 -19.81
N SER A 132 -12.47 11.70 -20.54
CA SER A 132 -12.28 11.49 -21.98
C SER A 132 -13.14 12.40 -22.87
N GLY A 133 -13.80 13.41 -22.28
CA GLY A 133 -14.59 14.40 -23.01
C GLY A 133 -16.09 14.08 -23.02
N LYS A 134 -16.83 14.63 -23.99
CA LYS A 134 -18.32 14.68 -23.99
C LYS A 134 -18.98 13.36 -23.54
N GLY A 135 -19.45 13.35 -22.30
CA GLY A 135 -20.19 12.22 -21.69
C GLY A 135 -19.47 11.62 -20.48
N ASP A 136 -18.18 11.85 -20.36
CA ASP A 136 -17.40 11.67 -19.15
C ASP A 136 -17.11 13.05 -18.52
N GLY A 137 -17.07 13.09 -17.20
CA GLY A 137 -16.89 14.31 -16.41
C GLY A 137 -16.19 13.99 -15.10
N LYS A 138 -15.61 12.80 -15.04
CA LYS A 138 -15.06 12.19 -13.85
C LYS A 138 -13.60 11.90 -14.12
N GLY A 139 -12.81 12.10 -13.09
CA GLY A 139 -11.44 11.69 -13.11
C GLY A 139 -10.95 11.49 -11.69
N ILE A 140 -10.01 10.57 -11.57
CA ILE A 140 -9.36 10.25 -10.31
C ILE A 140 -7.85 10.15 -10.54
N TYR A 141 -7.11 10.73 -9.60
CA TYR A 141 -5.70 10.45 -9.43
C TYR A 141 -5.57 9.39 -8.34
N ILE A 142 -4.86 8.30 -8.61
CA ILE A 142 -4.62 7.24 -7.63
C ILE A 142 -3.12 7.03 -7.48
N THR A 143 -2.61 7.11 -6.24
CA THR A 143 -1.21 6.79 -5.94
C THR A 143 -1.14 5.68 -4.92
N ARG A 144 -0.32 4.67 -5.21
CA ARG A 144 0.01 3.58 -4.29
C ARG A 144 1.43 3.76 -3.78
N TYR A 145 1.54 3.89 -2.47
CA TYR A 145 2.80 3.88 -1.73
C TYR A 145 2.99 2.48 -1.16
N ILE A 146 3.99 1.76 -1.66
CA ILE A 146 4.30 0.40 -1.25
C ILE A 146 5.44 0.46 -0.24
N PHE A 147 5.14 0.04 0.97
CA PHE A 147 6.10 -0.05 2.06
C PHE A 147 6.54 -1.49 2.24
N LYS A 148 7.80 -1.66 2.67
CA LYS A 148 8.34 -2.94 3.12
C LYS A 148 8.84 -2.81 4.55
N LYS A 149 8.80 -3.90 5.32
CA LYS A 149 9.40 -3.99 6.65
C LYS A 149 10.11 -5.32 6.77
N VAL A 150 11.36 -5.29 7.21
CA VAL A 150 12.14 -6.49 7.50
C VAL A 150 11.89 -6.87 8.96
N ASN A 151 11.48 -8.12 9.18
CA ASN A 151 11.41 -8.73 10.51
C ASN A 151 12.68 -9.52 10.81
#